data_AF-A6DUF4-F1
#
_entry.id   AF-A6DUF4-F1
#
_cell.length_a   1.000
_cell.length_b   1.000
_cell.length_c   1.000
_cell.angle_alpha   90.00
_cell.angle_beta   90.00
_cell.angle_gamma   90.00
#
_symmetry.space_group_name_H-M   'P 1'
#
loop_
_entity.id
_entity.type
_entity.pdbx_description
1 polymer ?
#
loop_
_entity_poly.entity_id
_entity_poly.type
_entity_poly.pdbx_seq_one_letter_code
_entity_poly.pdbx_strand_id
1 'polypeptide(L)'
;MKFTIERDRLNNAVKKAGSVISARPTVSIMGHFLLDVQANHLVITATGLDQTITLTLEANIEQEGKATVSAKILSQLVQRLPNGDVSVSLDERGMVNVVCARNAFSLQSLDPLQFPIEGREESRREFMISTSQLCGNIANVLTRFLLKKQKHQ
;
A
#
# COMPACT_ATOMS: atom_id res chain seq x y z
N MET A 1 16.98 -0.57 5.71
CA MET A 1 15.89 0.17 5.04
C MET A 1 15.81 1.56 5.64
N LYS A 2 15.97 2.60 4.81
CA LYS A 2 15.81 4.01 5.17
C LYS A 2 15.45 4.83 3.93
N PHE A 3 14.39 5.62 4.03
CA PHE A 3 13.93 6.49 2.96
C PHE A 3 13.23 7.74 3.48
N THR A 4 13.15 8.75 2.63
CA THR A 4 12.41 9.98 2.87
C THR A 4 11.42 10.23 1.74
N ILE A 5 10.19 10.60 2.09
CA ILE A 5 9.11 10.91 1.14
C ILE A 5 8.21 12.03 1.66
N GLU A 6 7.65 12.83 0.77
CA GLU A 6 6.66 13.85 1.12
C GLU A 6 5.43 13.22 1.80
N ARG A 7 4.98 13.83 2.91
CA ARG A 7 3.83 13.33 3.69
C ARG A 7 2.59 13.11 2.83
N ASP A 8 2.27 14.02 1.92
CA ASP A 8 1.06 13.90 1.09
C ASP A 8 1.10 12.73 0.12
N ARG A 9 2.27 12.49 -0.49
CA ARG A 9 2.48 11.32 -1.36
C ARG A 9 2.33 10.03 -0.56
N LEU A 10 2.94 9.95 0.62
CA LEU A 10 2.81 8.77 1.49
C LEU A 10 1.36 8.57 1.95
N ASN A 11 0.68 9.62 2.41
CA ASN A 11 -0.72 9.57 2.87
C ASN A 11 -1.66 9.03 1.77
N ASN A 12 -1.51 9.55 0.55
CA ASN A 12 -2.32 9.11 -0.57
C ASN A 12 -2.04 7.65 -0.94
N ALA A 13 -0.78 7.23 -0.87
CA ALA A 13 -0.40 5.85 -1.18
C ALA A 13 -0.94 4.85 -0.13
N VAL A 14 -0.74 5.12 1.17
CA VAL A 14 -1.23 4.20 2.23
C VAL A 14 -2.75 4.11 2.24
N LYS A 15 -3.48 5.20 1.92
CA LYS A 15 -4.93 5.15 1.74
C LYS A 15 -5.36 4.26 0.57
N LYS A 16 -4.70 4.40 -0.58
CA LYS A 16 -5.00 3.60 -1.78
C LYS A 16 -4.64 2.13 -1.59
N ALA A 17 -3.46 1.83 -1.07
CA ALA A 17 -3.05 0.46 -0.79
C ALA A 17 -3.94 -0.16 0.29
N GLY A 18 -4.24 0.58 1.36
CA GLY A 18 -5.03 0.09 2.49
C GLY A 18 -6.49 -0.24 2.16
N SER A 19 -7.02 0.15 1.00
CA SER A 19 -8.43 -0.09 0.65
C SER A 19 -8.78 -1.56 0.47
N VAL A 20 -7.81 -2.44 0.23
CA VAL A 20 -8.03 -3.90 0.13
C VAL A 20 -7.88 -4.63 1.46
N ILE A 21 -7.39 -3.96 2.51
CA ILE A 21 -7.18 -4.59 3.82
C ILE A 21 -8.52 -4.69 4.55
N SER A 22 -8.86 -5.90 4.98
CA SER A 22 -10.05 -6.16 5.80
C SER A 22 -9.96 -5.43 7.14
N ALA A 23 -11.11 -4.96 7.65
CA ALA A 23 -11.19 -4.39 9.00
C ALA A 23 -10.84 -5.41 10.10
N ARG A 24 -10.99 -6.71 9.81
CA ARG A 24 -10.63 -7.83 10.69
C ARG A 24 -9.90 -8.89 9.86
N PRO A 25 -8.58 -8.75 9.65
CA PRO A 25 -7.81 -9.73 8.88
C PRO A 25 -7.73 -11.04 9.67
N THR A 26 -7.95 -12.16 8.98
CA THR A 26 -7.85 -13.52 9.56
C THR A 26 -6.39 -13.92 9.78
N VAL A 27 -5.48 -13.47 8.91
CA VAL A 27 -4.02 -13.64 9.06
C VAL A 27 -3.42 -12.31 9.50
N SER A 28 -2.74 -12.30 10.66
CA SER A 28 -2.25 -11.07 11.31
C SER A 28 -1.43 -10.16 10.38
N ILE A 29 -0.49 -10.74 9.63
CA ILE A 29 0.40 -9.98 8.74
C ILE A 29 -0.32 -9.31 7.56
N MET A 30 -1.51 -9.79 7.15
CA MET A 30 -2.33 -9.14 6.11
C MET A 30 -2.97 -7.83 6.59
N GLY A 31 -2.93 -7.55 7.90
CA GLY A 31 -3.25 -6.23 8.46
C GLY A 31 -2.11 -5.21 8.33
N HIS A 32 -1.01 -5.58 7.68
CA HIS A 32 0.18 -4.75 7.52
C HIS A 32 0.37 -4.32 6.06
N PHE A 33 1.09 -3.23 5.87
CA PHE A 33 1.74 -2.93 4.60
C PHE A 33 3.09 -3.62 4.57
N LEU A 34 3.46 -4.16 3.42
CA LEU A 34 4.85 -4.45 3.07
C LEU A 34 5.46 -3.20 2.43
N LEU A 35 6.53 -2.70 3.03
CA LEU A 35 7.37 -1.66 2.45
C LEU A 35 8.62 -2.34 1.87
N ASP A 36 8.85 -2.18 0.58
CA ASP A 36 10.01 -2.71 -0.12
C ASP A 36 10.71 -1.55 -0.83
N VAL A 37 11.93 -1.26 -0.42
CA VAL A 37 12.69 -0.10 -0.87
C VAL A 37 13.88 -0.58 -1.70
N GLN A 38 13.88 -0.22 -2.98
CA GLN A 38 14.89 -0.64 -3.96
C GLN A 38 15.17 0.48 -4.96
N ALA A 39 16.45 0.72 -5.25
CA ALA A 39 16.93 1.82 -6.08
C ALA A 39 16.36 3.17 -5.64
N ASN A 40 15.49 3.79 -6.45
CA ASN A 40 14.83 5.07 -6.17
C ASN A 40 13.34 4.94 -5.83
N HIS A 41 12.88 3.72 -5.56
CA HIS A 41 11.47 3.43 -5.41
C HIS A 41 11.15 2.85 -4.04
N LEU A 42 10.08 3.38 -3.46
CA LEU A 42 9.31 2.74 -2.40
C LEU A 42 8.16 1.99 -3.05
N VAL A 43 8.13 0.68 -2.85
CA VAL A 43 7.01 -0.19 -3.21
C VAL A 43 6.20 -0.46 -1.95
N ILE A 44 4.91 -0.12 -1.97
CA ILE A 44 3.96 -0.40 -0.90
C ILE A 44 2.99 -1.46 -1.38
N THR A 45 2.96 -2.60 -0.71
CA THR A 45 2.04 -3.70 -1.01
C THR A 45 1.07 -3.91 0.15
N ALA A 46 -0.20 -4.05 -0.19
CA ALA A 46 -1.29 -4.41 0.71
C ALA A 46 -2.08 -5.56 0.10
N THR A 47 -2.47 -6.54 0.90
CA THR A 47 -3.16 -7.74 0.43
C THR A 47 -4.35 -8.06 1.33
N GLY A 48 -5.51 -8.23 0.70
CA GLY A 48 -6.73 -8.77 1.30
C GLY A 48 -6.89 -10.25 0.97
N LEU A 49 -8.09 -10.81 1.21
CA LEU A 49 -8.34 -12.23 0.90
C LEU A 49 -8.28 -12.53 -0.60
N ASP A 50 -8.81 -11.63 -1.43
CA ASP A 50 -8.99 -11.85 -2.87
C ASP A 50 -8.28 -10.81 -3.74
N GLN A 51 -7.69 -9.78 -3.13
CA GLN A 51 -7.17 -8.62 -3.85
C GLN A 51 -5.86 -8.12 -3.25
N THR A 52 -4.89 -7.88 -4.11
CA THR A 52 -3.61 -7.28 -3.75
C THR A 52 -3.43 -5.95 -4.50
N ILE A 53 -3.08 -4.89 -3.78
CA ILE A 53 -2.68 -3.60 -4.35
C ILE A 53 -1.18 -3.39 -4.11
N THR A 54 -0.46 -3.12 -5.18
CA THR A 54 0.95 -2.71 -5.16
C THR A 54 1.07 -1.32 -5.75
N LEU A 55 1.71 -0.40 -5.04
CA LEU A 55 1.99 0.95 -5.50
C LEU A 55 3.49 1.19 -5.51
N THR A 56 3.98 1.83 -6.57
CA THR A 56 5.37 2.25 -6.69
C THR A 56 5.44 3.77 -6.64
N LEU A 57 6.29 4.28 -5.75
CA LEU A 57 6.47 5.70 -5.49
C LEU A 57 7.95 6.01 -5.60
N GLU A 58 8.28 7.15 -6.22
CA GLU A 58 9.62 7.71 -6.07
C GLU A 58 9.80 8.23 -4.65
N ALA A 59 10.94 7.90 -4.04
CA ALA A 59 11.33 8.37 -2.72
C ALA A 59 12.86 8.55 -2.69
N ASN A 60 13.34 9.39 -1.78
CA ASN A 60 14.77 9.53 -1.56
C ASN A 60 15.26 8.35 -0.72
N ILE A 61 16.05 7.45 -1.31
CA ILE A 61 16.48 6.21 -0.67
C ILE A 61 17.89 6.37 -0.12
N GLU A 62 18.04 6.15 1.18
CA GLU A 62 19.34 6.15 1.84
C GLU A 62 19.85 4.72 2.08
N GLN A 63 18.93 3.78 2.31
CA GLN A 63 19.27 2.38 2.53
C GLN A 63 18.14 1.48 2.04
N GLU A 64 18.45 0.53 1.17
CA GLU A 64 17.49 -0.46 0.70
C GLU A 64 17.03 -1.41 1.82
N GLY A 65 15.98 -2.16 1.53
CA GLY A 65 15.50 -3.25 2.38
C GLY A 65 13.99 -3.27 2.50
N LYS A 66 13.49 -4.22 3.30
CA LYS A 66 12.07 -4.46 3.49
C LYS A 66 11.67 -4.38 4.95
N ALA A 67 10.46 -3.91 5.20
CA ALA A 67 9.84 -3.94 6.52
C ALA A 67 8.33 -4.14 6.36
N THR A 68 7.67 -4.62 7.40
CA THR A 68 6.21 -4.56 7.49
C THR A 68 5.79 -3.57 8.55
N VAL A 69 4.61 -3.00 8.38
CA VAL A 69 4.10 -1.98 9.29
C VAL A 69 2.59 -2.07 9.37
N SER A 70 2.03 -1.97 10.58
CA SER A 70 0.58 -2.01 10.77
C SER A 70 -0.10 -0.96 9.90
N ALA A 71 -0.98 -1.41 9.00
CA ALA A 71 -1.60 -0.53 8.01
C ALA A 71 -2.51 0.50 8.69
N LYS A 72 -3.22 0.07 9.73
CA LYS A 72 -4.08 0.93 10.54
C LYS A 72 -3.27 2.02 11.24
N ILE A 73 -2.19 1.65 11.94
CA ILE A 73 -1.41 2.61 12.72
C ILE A 73 -0.68 3.59 11.79
N LEU A 74 -0.02 3.10 10.73
CA LEU A 74 0.68 3.98 9.80
C LEU A 74 -0.27 4.95 9.10
N SER A 75 -1.43 4.49 8.63
CA SER A 75 -2.41 5.35 7.97
C SER A 75 -2.92 6.45 8.90
N GLN A 76 -3.21 6.11 10.16
CA GLN A 76 -3.63 7.10 11.17
C GLN A 76 -2.52 8.08 11.53
N LEU A 77 -1.29 7.59 11.64
CA LEU A 77 -0.12 8.39 11.96
C LEU A 77 0.16 9.39 10.84
N VAL A 78 0.31 8.93 9.60
CA VAL A 78 0.64 9.78 8.44
C VAL A 78 -0.43 10.83 8.19
N GLN A 79 -1.70 10.53 8.46
CA GLN A 79 -2.80 11.51 8.39
C GLN A 79 -2.65 12.66 9.40
N ARG A 80 -2.01 12.42 10.55
CA ARG A 80 -1.87 13.39 11.65
C ARG A 80 -0.52 14.12 11.65
N LEU A 81 0.43 13.69 10.83
CA LEU A 81 1.73 14.37 10.71
C LEU A 81 1.56 15.77 10.11
N PRO A 82 2.41 16.73 10.50
CA PRO A 82 2.47 18.02 9.83
C PRO A 82 2.96 17.87 8.38
N ASN A 83 2.70 18.86 7.54
CA ASN A 83 3.22 18.89 6.17
C ASN A 83 4.76 18.89 6.16
N GLY A 84 5.33 18.27 5.13
CA GLY A 84 6.77 18.16 4.93
C GLY A 84 7.21 16.73 4.67
N ASP A 85 8.51 16.51 4.80
CA ASP A 85 9.14 15.22 4.57
C ASP A 85 8.97 14.28 5.77
N VAL A 86 8.72 13.01 5.44
CA VAL A 86 8.62 11.91 6.39
C VAL A 86 9.80 10.99 6.16
N SER A 87 10.67 10.87 7.16
CA SER A 87 11.77 9.92 7.19
C SER A 87 11.28 8.62 7.83
N VAL A 88 11.49 7.50 7.15
CA VAL A 88 11.15 6.16 7.64
C VAL A 88 12.40 5.28 7.62
N SER A 89 12.70 4.63 8.73
CA SER A 89 13.89 3.76 8.85
C SER A 89 13.58 2.49 9.65
N LEU A 90 14.15 1.36 9.25
CA LEU A 90 14.17 0.12 10.04
C LEU A 90 15.47 0.07 10.85
N ASP A 91 15.37 -0.09 12.16
CA ASP A 91 16.53 -0.31 13.02
C ASP A 91 16.86 -1.80 13.23
N GLU A 92 18.00 -2.05 13.87
CA GLU A 92 18.52 -3.40 14.15
C GLU A 92 17.63 -4.22 15.10
N ARG A 93 16.72 -3.56 15.83
CA ARG A 93 15.77 -4.23 16.73
C ARG A 93 14.47 -4.61 16.02
N GLY A 94 14.37 -4.36 14.72
CA GLY A 94 13.18 -4.64 13.94
C GLY A 94 12.08 -3.58 14.13
N MET A 95 12.42 -2.38 14.60
CA MET A 95 11.46 -1.29 14.73
C MET A 95 11.52 -0.35 13.53
N VAL A 96 10.34 -0.03 12.99
CA VAL A 96 10.16 0.98 11.96
C VAL A 96 9.94 2.33 12.63
N ASN A 97 10.93 3.20 12.52
CA ASN A 97 10.90 4.55 13.05
C ASN A 97 10.37 5.50 11.97
N VAL A 98 9.36 6.28 12.31
CA VAL A 98 8.72 7.29 11.44
C VAL A 98 8.90 8.66 12.07
N VAL A 99 9.62 9.55 11.38
CA VAL A 99 9.98 10.88 11.88
C VAL A 99 9.51 11.94 10.91
N CYS A 100 8.85 12.98 11.43
CA CYS A 100 8.46 14.16 10.67
C CYS A 100 8.46 15.39 11.57
N ALA A 101 9.29 16.38 11.22
CA ALA A 101 9.59 17.54 12.06
C ALA A 101 9.99 17.11 13.49
N ARG A 102 9.20 17.48 14.51
CA ARG A 102 9.46 17.14 15.93
C ARG A 102 8.76 15.85 16.38
N ASN A 103 8.00 15.20 15.50
CA ASN A 103 7.27 13.99 15.83
C ASN A 103 8.11 12.77 15.47
N ALA A 104 8.21 11.82 16.39
CA ALA A 104 8.87 10.54 16.19
C ALA A 104 7.99 9.42 16.75
N PHE A 105 7.84 8.36 15.97
CA PHE A 105 7.07 7.18 16.33
C PHE A 105 7.86 5.94 15.99
N SER A 106 7.64 4.86 16.75
CA SER A 106 8.29 3.58 16.52
C SER A 106 7.24 2.48 16.46
N LEU A 107 7.28 1.67 15.41
CA LEU A 107 6.31 0.62 15.12
C LEU A 107 7.03 -0.71 14.95
N GLN A 108 6.56 -1.76 15.62
CA GLN A 108 7.13 -3.09 15.46
C GLN A 108 6.92 -3.61 14.03
N SER A 109 8.00 -4.01 13.37
CA SER A 109 7.92 -4.79 12.14
C SER A 109 7.67 -6.27 12.47
N LEU A 110 6.79 -6.90 11.69
CA LEU A 110 6.78 -8.36 11.54
C LEU A 110 7.77 -8.76 10.46
N ASP A 111 8.14 -10.04 10.42
CA ASP A 111 9.06 -10.58 9.43
C ASP A 111 8.50 -10.39 7.99
N PRO A 112 9.16 -9.57 7.15
CA PRO A 112 8.72 -9.32 5.77
C PRO A 112 8.67 -10.59 4.91
N LEU A 113 9.44 -11.63 5.24
CA LEU A 113 9.45 -12.89 4.50
C LEU A 113 8.15 -13.70 4.70
N GLN A 114 7.40 -13.42 5.76
CA GLN A 114 6.10 -14.05 6.02
C GLN A 114 4.95 -13.34 5.30
N PHE A 115 5.20 -12.20 4.65
CA PHE A 115 4.16 -11.48 3.95
C PHE A 115 3.70 -12.30 2.73
N PRO A 116 2.39 -12.52 2.53
CA PRO A 116 1.91 -13.34 1.43
C PRO A 116 2.05 -12.56 0.13
N ILE A 117 3.12 -12.84 -0.61
CA ILE A 117 3.36 -12.30 -1.95
C ILE A 117 2.72 -13.29 -2.93
N GLU A 118 1.71 -12.85 -3.67
CA GLU A 118 1.15 -13.64 -4.76
C GLU A 118 2.25 -13.92 -5.80
N GLY A 119 2.45 -15.19 -6.15
CA GLY A 119 3.42 -15.57 -7.18
C GLY A 119 3.05 -14.95 -8.53
N ARG A 120 4.07 -14.51 -9.29
CA ARG A 120 3.86 -14.12 -10.69
C ARG A 120 3.43 -15.36 -11.48
N GLU A 121 2.21 -15.37 -12.01
CA GLU A 121 1.82 -16.38 -13.00
C GLU A 121 2.62 -16.20 -14.30
N GLU A 122 3.20 -17.29 -14.80
CA GLU A 122 4.11 -17.32 -15.96
C GLU A 122 3.39 -17.03 -17.30
N SER A 123 2.06 -17.06 -17.33
CA SER A 123 1.25 -16.94 -18.54
C SER A 123 0.39 -15.66 -18.57
N ARG A 124 1.01 -14.51 -18.26
CA ARG A 124 0.32 -13.21 -18.30
C ARG A 124 0.14 -12.73 -19.74
N ARG A 125 -1.11 -12.63 -20.21
CA ARG A 125 -1.43 -11.88 -21.43
C ARG A 125 -1.60 -10.41 -21.06
N GLU A 126 -0.70 -9.56 -21.56
CA GLU A 126 -0.77 -8.12 -21.35
C GLU A 126 -1.34 -7.45 -22.60
N PHE A 127 -2.15 -6.42 -22.40
CA PHE A 127 -2.65 -5.56 -23.46
C PHE A 127 -2.74 -4.13 -22.96
N MET A 128 -2.60 -3.17 -23.87
CA MET A 128 -2.72 -1.74 -23.56
C MET A 128 -4.09 -1.22 -23.95
N ILE A 129 -4.70 -0.44 -23.06
CA ILE A 129 -5.96 0.26 -23.30
C ILE A 129 -5.89 1.63 -22.63
N SER A 130 -6.53 2.65 -23.23
CA SER A 130 -6.59 3.96 -22.58
C SER A 130 -7.48 3.93 -21.34
N THR A 131 -7.10 4.70 -20.32
CA THR A 131 -7.86 4.79 -19.06
C THR A 131 -9.32 5.22 -19.31
N SER A 132 -9.55 6.16 -20.23
CA SER A 132 -10.91 6.62 -20.58
C SER A 132 -11.76 5.49 -21.17
N GLN A 133 -11.20 4.69 -22.07
CA GLN A 133 -11.88 3.53 -22.64
C GLN A 133 -12.16 2.48 -21.58
N LEU A 134 -11.20 2.16 -20.71
CA LEU A 134 -11.39 1.19 -19.65
C LEU A 134 -12.50 1.62 -18.69
N CYS A 135 -12.47 2.86 -18.21
CA CYS A 135 -13.50 3.42 -17.34
C CYS A 135 -14.88 3.43 -18.01
N GLY A 136 -14.97 3.88 -19.26
CA GLY A 136 -16.23 3.88 -20.01
C GLY A 136 -16.81 2.48 -20.20
N ASN A 137 -15.95 1.51 -20.53
CA ASN A 137 -16.37 0.12 -20.72
C ASN A 137 -16.86 -0.52 -19.40
N ILE A 138 -16.12 -0.31 -18.29
CA ILE A 138 -16.54 -0.79 -16.97
C ILE A 138 -17.88 -0.18 -16.56
N ALA A 139 -18.03 1.15 -16.69
CA ALA A 139 -19.26 1.86 -16.35
C ALA A 139 -20.46 1.31 -17.14
N ASN A 140 -20.31 1.14 -18.45
CA ASN A 140 -21.38 0.63 -19.32
C ASN A 140 -21.88 -0.76 -18.90
N VAL A 141 -20.98 -1.66 -18.49
CA VAL A 141 -21.35 -3.00 -18.03
C VAL A 141 -22.05 -2.94 -16.67
N LEU A 142 -21.50 -2.19 -15.71
CA LEU A 142 -22.06 -2.08 -14.37
C LEU A 142 -23.44 -1.42 -14.39
N THR A 143 -23.63 -0.34 -15.14
CA THR A 143 -24.94 0.33 -15.26
C THR A 143 -26.00 -0.60 -15.83
N ARG A 144 -25.67 -1.37 -16.88
CA ARG A 144 -26.60 -2.35 -17.46
C ARG A 144 -26.94 -3.48 -16.49
N PHE A 145 -25.96 -3.95 -15.72
CA PHE A 145 -26.18 -4.97 -14.69
C PHE A 145 -27.13 -4.48 -13.59
N LEU A 146 -26.91 -3.27 -13.08
CA LEU A 146 -27.73 -2.66 -12.03
C LEU A 146 -29.18 -2.43 -12.50
N LEU A 147 -29.37 -1.93 -13.72
CA LEU A 147 -30.71 -1.71 -14.30
C LEU A 147 -31.48 -3.01 -14.52
N LYS A 148 -30.81 -4.11 -14.89
CA LYS A 148 -31.46 -5.44 -15.00
C LYS A 148 -31.89 -5.98 -13.65
N LYS A 149 -31.10 -5.75 -12.58
CA LYS A 149 -31.43 -6.20 -11.23
C LYS A 149 -32.68 -5.51 -10.67
N GLN A 150 -32.90 -4.24 -11.02
CA GLN A 150 -34.09 -3.48 -10.60
C GLN A 150 -35.38 -3.87 -11.35
N LYS A 151 -35.30 -4.50 -12.52
CA LYS A 151 -36.48 -4.98 -13.27
C LYS A 151 -37.01 -6.34 -12.82
N HIS A 152 -36.28 -7.02 -11.93
CA HIS A 152 -36.62 -8.34 -11.39
C HIS A 152 -36.85 -8.33 -9.87
N GLN A 153 -37.01 -7.15 -9.28
CA GLN A 153 -37.65 -6.92 -7.98
C GLN A 153 -39.01 -6.29 -8.22
#